data_AF-A0A524IQH2-F1
#
_entry.id   AF-A0A524IQH2-F1
#
_cell.length_a   1.000
_cell.length_b   1.000
_cell.length_c   1.000
_cell.angle_alpha   90.00
_cell.angle_beta   90.00
_cell.angle_gamma   90.00
#
_symmetry.space_group_name_H-M   'P 1'
#
loop_
_entity.id
_entity.type
_entity.pdbx_description
1 polymer ?
#
loop_
_entity_poly.entity_id
_entity_poly.type
_entity_poly.pdbx_seq_one_letter_code
_entity_poly.pdbx_strand_id
1 'polypeptide(L)'
;MARFGCFSIRTVCRSCGLPVPVNGPVLTLACTECFDEMRLTPDTLAGFMNDFEEEYEGLSEGEGRSGTLMGGDGTFNYTYHRISPRCGSCGKSLEISSPAENSAFRCGGCGKLYHVAAVPEEYAKEVPSARFSITPEPLPESAAGKADENNGKKPEKPVVMACPQCGVALSLTAAAGRITGCRYCGAEVYVPDPVWLRLHPVKTAEDWIVWFEGKNRKQLESERRVKDLEEEKAELKAWRLRKGPAKRKGRFWPILAVIGGFFVVLIGFSLVLSYLGYEPEQIRSVMSRIGKPLDFPRH
;
A
#
# COMPACT_ATOMS: atom_id res chain seq x y z
N MET A 1 -5.75 14.71 -0.26
CA MET A 1 -4.41 15.34 -0.24
C MET A 1 -3.46 14.43 -0.98
N ALA A 2 -2.70 14.94 -1.94
CA ALA A 2 -1.70 14.15 -2.63
C ALA A 2 -0.55 13.81 -1.67
N ARG A 3 -0.06 12.57 -1.72
CA ARG A 3 1.11 12.11 -0.98
C ARG A 3 2.17 11.70 -1.98
N PHE A 4 3.42 12.02 -1.68
CA PHE A 4 4.56 11.68 -2.53
C PHE A 4 5.49 10.74 -1.78
N GLY A 5 5.81 9.62 -2.41
CA GLY A 5 6.86 8.71 -1.95
C GLY A 5 8.01 8.71 -2.95
N CYS A 6 9.24 8.82 -2.44
CA CYS A 6 10.46 8.76 -3.23
C CYS A 6 11.14 7.42 -2.98
N PHE A 7 11.36 6.61 -4.02
CA PHE A 7 11.81 5.24 -3.93
C PHE A 7 13.16 5.05 -4.61
N SER A 8 14.08 4.38 -3.92
CA SER A 8 15.38 3.96 -4.44
C SER A 8 15.48 2.45 -4.27
N ILE A 9 15.44 1.69 -5.37
CA ILE A 9 15.35 0.24 -5.32
C ILE A 9 16.46 -0.38 -6.17
N ARG A 10 17.12 -1.39 -5.63
CA ARG A 10 18.13 -2.21 -6.31
C ARG A 10 17.79 -3.67 -6.11
N THR A 11 17.89 -4.46 -7.17
CA THR A 11 17.81 -5.92 -7.11
C THR A 11 19.15 -6.54 -7.51
N VAL A 12 19.27 -7.86 -7.49
CA VAL A 12 20.47 -8.60 -7.91
C VAL A 12 20.13 -9.46 -9.13
N CYS A 13 20.97 -9.40 -10.16
CA CYS A 13 20.81 -10.22 -11.35
C CYS A 13 20.93 -11.71 -11.02
N ARG A 14 19.93 -12.51 -11.43
CA ARG A 14 19.93 -13.96 -11.20
C ARG A 14 21.01 -14.69 -12.00
N SER A 15 21.38 -14.17 -13.16
CA SER A 15 22.38 -14.76 -14.04
C SER A 15 23.82 -14.41 -13.64
N CYS A 16 24.13 -13.13 -13.39
CA CYS A 16 25.51 -12.70 -13.11
C CYS A 16 25.77 -12.25 -11.65
N GLY A 17 24.75 -12.15 -10.81
CA GLY A 17 24.89 -11.73 -9.41
C GLY A 17 25.19 -10.25 -9.18
N LEU A 18 25.18 -9.42 -10.24
CA LEU A 18 25.47 -7.98 -10.13
C LEU A 18 24.21 -7.17 -9.78
N PRO A 19 24.35 -6.06 -9.04
CA PRO A 19 23.22 -5.23 -8.66
C PRO A 19 22.61 -4.54 -9.89
N VAL A 20 21.28 -4.54 -9.99
CA VAL A 20 20.52 -3.91 -11.07
C VAL A 20 19.59 -2.85 -10.47
N PRO A 21 19.66 -1.59 -10.91
CA PRO A 21 18.76 -0.55 -10.43
C PRO A 21 17.33 -0.73 -10.96
N VAL A 22 16.35 -0.42 -10.13
CA VAL A 22 14.92 -0.43 -10.48
C VAL A 22 14.41 1.01 -10.48
N ASN A 23 14.54 1.69 -11.62
CA ASN A 23 14.30 3.12 -11.79
C ASN A 23 12.83 3.46 -12.16
N GLY A 24 11.86 2.69 -11.65
CA GLY A 24 10.44 2.89 -11.92
C GLY A 24 9.59 1.64 -11.67
N PRO A 25 8.25 1.74 -11.77
CA PRO A 25 7.33 0.61 -11.60
C PRO A 25 7.29 -0.27 -12.87
N VAL A 26 8.42 -0.87 -13.23
CA VAL A 26 8.54 -1.76 -14.40
C VAL A 26 8.41 -3.23 -14.00
N LEU A 27 7.78 -4.03 -14.88
CA LEU A 27 7.65 -5.48 -14.70
C LEU A 27 8.84 -6.25 -15.27
N THR A 28 9.59 -5.64 -16.19
CA THR A 28 10.74 -6.24 -16.87
C THR A 28 11.94 -5.32 -16.77
N LEU A 29 13.07 -5.87 -16.36
CA LEU A 29 14.36 -5.19 -16.23
C LEU A 29 15.38 -5.93 -17.07
N ALA A 30 16.28 -5.22 -17.76
CA ALA A 30 17.45 -5.83 -18.37
C ALA A 30 18.68 -5.57 -17.50
N CYS A 31 19.45 -6.61 -17.20
CA CYS A 31 20.75 -6.43 -16.57
C CYS A 31 21.69 -5.67 -17.53
N THR A 32 22.38 -4.63 -17.06
CA THR A 32 23.30 -3.85 -17.93
C THR A 32 24.58 -4.61 -18.27
N GLU A 33 24.89 -5.67 -17.53
CA GLU A 33 26.15 -6.41 -17.64
C GLU A 33 26.00 -7.67 -18.49
N CYS A 34 24.97 -8.49 -18.22
CA CYS A 34 24.73 -9.73 -18.97
C CYS A 34 23.53 -9.67 -19.93
N PHE A 35 22.74 -8.59 -19.91
CA PHE A 35 21.48 -8.42 -20.66
C PHE A 35 20.40 -9.45 -20.41
N ASP A 36 20.57 -10.27 -19.37
CA ASP A 36 19.51 -11.15 -18.95
C ASP A 36 18.28 -10.33 -18.55
N GLU A 37 17.13 -10.74 -19.07
CA GLU A 37 15.85 -10.11 -18.80
C GLU A 37 15.27 -10.69 -17.52
N MET A 38 15.10 -9.85 -16.53
CA MET A 38 14.51 -10.21 -15.25
C MET A 38 13.08 -9.74 -15.19
N ARG A 39 12.19 -10.64 -14.79
CA ARG A 39 10.80 -10.31 -14.50
C ARG A 39 10.64 -10.03 -13.01
N LEU A 40 10.00 -8.92 -12.70
CA LEU A 40 9.55 -8.57 -11.36
C LEU A 40 8.07 -8.92 -11.21
N THR A 41 7.69 -9.46 -10.06
CA THR A 41 6.28 -9.61 -9.72
C THR A 41 5.68 -8.27 -9.32
N PRO A 42 4.43 -7.97 -9.72
CA PRO A 42 3.72 -6.78 -9.27
C PRO A 42 3.69 -6.68 -7.74
N ASP A 43 3.46 -7.81 -7.06
CA ASP A 43 3.36 -7.91 -5.61
C ASP A 43 4.60 -7.39 -4.89
N THR A 44 5.80 -7.60 -5.44
CA THR A 44 7.05 -7.16 -4.81
C THR A 44 7.14 -5.62 -4.77
N LEU A 45 6.94 -4.97 -5.91
CA LEU A 45 7.01 -3.50 -5.97
C LEU A 45 5.79 -2.84 -5.31
N ALA A 46 4.61 -3.45 -5.44
CA ALA A 46 3.41 -3.03 -4.72
C ALA A 46 3.59 -3.14 -3.20
N GLY A 47 4.31 -4.17 -2.72
CA GLY A 47 4.68 -4.33 -1.32
C GLY A 47 5.42 -3.10 -0.78
N PHE A 48 6.47 -2.64 -1.47
CA PHE A 48 7.20 -1.44 -1.04
C PHE A 48 6.36 -0.17 -1.03
N MET A 49 5.46 -0.01 -2.02
CA MET A 49 4.53 1.13 -2.06
C MET A 49 3.52 1.08 -0.92
N ASN A 50 2.99 -0.11 -0.62
CA ASN A 50 2.07 -0.34 0.50
C ASN A 50 2.76 -0.07 1.84
N ASP A 51 3.98 -0.57 2.06
CA ASP A 51 4.76 -0.32 3.28
C ASP A 51 4.92 1.20 3.50
N PHE A 52 5.28 1.94 2.45
CA PHE A 52 5.36 3.40 2.50
C PHE A 52 4.02 4.06 2.88
N GLU A 53 2.91 3.64 2.27
CA GLU A 53 1.59 4.20 2.56
C GLU A 53 1.09 3.90 3.97
N GLU A 54 1.42 2.72 4.50
CA GLU A 54 1.06 2.30 5.84
C GLU A 54 1.82 3.09 6.91
N GLU A 55 3.08 3.46 6.63
CA GLU A 55 3.92 4.24 7.53
C GLU A 55 3.84 5.75 7.31
N TYR A 56 3.19 6.21 6.23
CA TYR A 56 3.19 7.61 5.80
C TYR A 56 2.84 8.62 6.90
N GLU A 57 1.84 8.31 7.73
CA GLU A 57 1.38 9.18 8.81
C GLU A 57 2.39 9.26 9.97
N GLY A 58 3.22 8.23 10.15
CA GLY A 58 4.25 8.18 11.18
C GLY A 58 5.60 8.79 10.76
N LEU A 59 5.81 9.04 9.47
CA LEU A 59 7.06 9.61 8.95
C LEU A 59 7.03 11.13 8.95
N SER A 60 8.11 11.76 9.39
CA SER A 60 8.32 13.22 9.22
C SER A 60 8.78 13.56 7.80
N GLU A 61 8.68 14.83 7.37
CA GLU A 61 9.23 15.23 6.07
C GLU A 61 10.76 15.08 6.04
N GLY A 62 11.27 14.36 5.03
CA GLY A 62 12.68 13.98 4.88
C GLY A 62 13.05 12.66 5.58
N GLU A 63 12.17 12.13 6.44
CA GLU A 63 12.38 10.83 7.06
C GLU A 63 12.11 9.70 6.05
N GLY A 64 12.85 8.61 6.16
CA GLY A 64 12.68 7.43 5.33
C GLY A 64 13.09 6.16 6.04
N ARG A 65 12.73 5.03 5.43
CA ARG A 65 13.16 3.71 5.87
C ARG A 65 13.94 3.05 4.75
N SER A 66 14.87 2.19 5.14
CA SER A 66 15.54 1.27 4.24
C SER A 66 15.39 -0.15 4.75
N GLY A 67 15.40 -1.09 3.83
CA GLY A 67 15.27 -2.51 4.14
C GLY A 67 15.85 -3.39 3.05
N THR A 68 15.96 -4.67 3.39
CA THR A 68 16.29 -5.72 2.44
C THR A 68 15.15 -6.72 2.43
N LEU A 69 14.52 -6.92 1.28
CA LEU A 69 13.52 -7.96 1.06
C LEU A 69 14.19 -9.14 0.33
N MET A 70 14.16 -10.31 0.95
CA MET A 70 14.56 -11.56 0.31
C MET A 70 13.28 -12.33 -0.05
N GLY A 71 13.04 -12.50 -1.35
CA GLY A 71 11.85 -13.18 -1.86
C GLY A 71 12.17 -14.15 -2.99
N GLY A 72 11.15 -14.86 -3.48
CA GLY A 72 11.27 -15.76 -4.63
C GLY A 72 11.81 -15.05 -5.88
N ASP A 73 11.62 -13.73 -5.96
CA ASP A 73 12.10 -12.94 -7.08
C ASP A 73 13.55 -12.45 -6.99
N GLY A 74 14.20 -12.66 -5.86
CA GLY A 74 15.56 -12.24 -5.58
C GLY A 74 15.68 -11.40 -4.32
N THR A 75 16.83 -10.75 -4.18
CA THR A 75 17.15 -9.87 -3.05
C THR A 75 17.01 -8.42 -3.50
N PHE A 76 16.15 -7.68 -2.82
CA PHE A 76 15.90 -6.27 -3.07
C PHE A 76 16.42 -5.43 -1.91
N ASN A 77 17.28 -4.46 -2.21
CA ASN A 77 17.61 -3.39 -1.29
C ASN A 77 16.77 -2.19 -1.68
N TYR A 78 15.92 -1.73 -0.77
CA TYR A 78 15.02 -0.62 -1.03
C TYR A 78 15.17 0.45 0.05
N THR A 79 14.94 1.68 -0.36
CA THR A 79 14.79 2.83 0.51
C THR A 79 13.61 3.65 0.02
N TYR A 80 12.76 4.09 0.94
CA TYR A 80 11.72 5.07 0.64
C TYR A 80 11.78 6.26 1.59
N HIS A 81 11.41 7.44 1.09
CA HIS A 81 11.39 8.68 1.87
C HIS A 81 10.06 9.41 1.70
N ARG A 82 9.58 10.00 2.80
CA ARG A 82 8.52 11.00 2.79
C ARG A 82 9.15 12.36 2.50
N ILE A 83 9.50 12.61 1.24
CA ILE A 83 10.10 13.88 0.83
C ILE A 83 9.28 14.49 -0.30
N SER A 84 9.14 15.82 -0.26
CA SER A 84 8.63 16.56 -1.40
C SER A 84 9.44 16.20 -2.66
N PRO A 85 8.79 16.03 -3.83
CA PRO A 85 9.44 15.69 -5.09
C PRO A 85 10.68 16.53 -5.35
N ARG A 86 11.84 15.90 -5.52
CA ARG A 86 13.12 16.57 -5.79
C ARG A 86 13.82 15.92 -6.97
N CYS A 87 14.61 16.71 -7.68
CA CYS A 87 15.41 16.21 -8.78
C CYS A 87 16.55 15.33 -8.23
N GLY A 88 16.64 14.06 -8.65
CA GLY A 88 17.73 13.17 -8.25
C GLY A 88 19.13 13.66 -8.65
N SER A 89 19.23 14.53 -9.67
CA SER A 89 20.53 15.05 -10.14
C SER A 89 20.98 16.36 -9.48
N CYS A 90 20.06 17.26 -9.09
CA CYS A 90 20.44 18.55 -8.50
C CYS A 90 19.79 18.87 -7.14
N GLY A 91 18.94 17.97 -6.61
CA GLY A 91 18.28 18.10 -5.31
C GLY A 91 17.20 19.18 -5.21
N LYS A 92 17.00 20.03 -6.25
CA LYS A 92 15.98 21.08 -6.26
C LYS A 92 14.57 20.47 -6.30
N SER A 93 13.62 21.14 -5.65
CA SER A 93 12.21 20.77 -5.65
C SER A 93 11.65 20.71 -7.08
N LEU A 94 10.83 19.70 -7.37
CA LEU A 94 10.09 19.56 -8.61
C LEU A 94 8.67 20.11 -8.37
N GLU A 95 8.31 21.18 -9.06
CA GLU A 95 6.97 21.75 -9.02
C GLU A 95 6.03 20.90 -9.88
N ILE A 96 5.23 20.06 -9.24
CA ILE A 96 4.27 19.19 -9.92
C ILE A 96 2.87 19.59 -9.46
N SER A 97 2.20 20.44 -10.23
CA SER A 97 0.89 21.01 -9.90
C SER A 97 -0.28 20.09 -10.25
N SER A 98 -0.19 19.35 -11.35
CA SER A 98 -1.11 18.26 -11.72
C SER A 98 -0.52 17.49 -12.91
N PRO A 99 0.01 16.27 -12.71
CA PRO A 99 0.61 15.52 -13.79
C PRO A 99 -0.49 15.13 -14.78
N ALA A 100 -0.32 15.54 -16.04
CA ALA A 100 -1.07 14.93 -17.12
C ALA A 100 -0.49 13.53 -17.37
N GLU A 101 -1.37 12.56 -17.60
CA GLU A 101 -0.95 11.20 -17.96
C GLU A 101 -0.09 11.22 -19.23
N ASN A 102 1.00 10.45 -19.23
CA ASN A 102 1.97 10.37 -20.34
C ASN A 102 2.61 11.72 -20.72
N SER A 103 2.79 12.60 -19.74
CA SER A 103 3.53 13.87 -19.92
C SER A 103 4.99 13.72 -19.54
N ALA A 104 5.83 14.66 -20.00
CA ALA A 104 7.20 14.79 -19.55
C ALA A 104 7.47 16.25 -19.19
N PHE A 105 8.26 16.48 -18.15
CA PHE A 105 8.66 17.82 -17.74
C PHE A 105 10.15 17.88 -17.45
N ARG A 106 10.72 19.08 -17.52
CA ARG A 106 12.13 19.31 -17.23
C ARG A 106 12.28 19.93 -15.86
N CYS A 107 13.26 19.46 -15.09
CA CYS A 107 13.65 20.10 -13.85
C CYS A 107 14.10 21.54 -14.12
N GLY A 108 13.47 22.54 -13.50
CA GLY A 108 13.87 23.95 -13.63
C GLY A 108 15.29 24.25 -13.12
N GLY A 109 15.88 23.32 -12.37
CA GLY A 109 17.22 23.42 -11.83
C GLY A 109 18.36 23.03 -12.76
N CYS A 110 18.26 21.86 -13.39
CA CYS A 110 19.32 21.28 -14.22
C CYS A 110 18.87 20.87 -15.63
N GLY A 111 17.58 21.04 -15.96
CA GLY A 111 17.02 20.68 -17.27
C GLY A 111 16.81 19.17 -17.50
N LYS A 112 17.10 18.31 -16.51
CA LYS A 112 16.86 16.86 -16.60
C LYS A 112 15.38 16.59 -16.89
N LEU A 113 15.13 15.71 -17.85
CA LEU A 113 13.79 15.29 -18.26
C LEU A 113 13.28 14.21 -17.28
N TYR A 114 12.04 14.35 -16.85
CA TYR A 114 11.29 13.36 -16.11
C TYR A 114 10.05 12.98 -16.89
N HIS A 115 9.72 11.69 -16.88
CA HIS A 115 8.55 11.12 -17.51
C HIS A 115 7.50 10.85 -16.46
N VAL A 116 6.26 11.20 -16.75
CA VAL A 116 5.10 10.93 -15.91
C VAL A 116 4.21 9.95 -16.65
N ALA A 117 3.97 8.79 -16.05
CA ALA A 117 3.02 7.81 -16.57
C ALA A 117 2.02 7.42 -15.49
N ALA A 118 0.87 6.90 -15.91
CA ALA A 118 0.00 6.18 -15.00
C ALA A 118 0.74 4.96 -14.45
N VAL A 119 0.44 4.64 -13.19
CA VAL A 119 0.91 3.39 -12.59
C VAL A 119 0.20 2.22 -13.32
N PRO A 120 0.93 1.18 -13.77
CA PRO A 120 0.33 0.03 -14.46
C PRO A 120 -0.84 -0.59 -13.69
N GLU A 121 -1.83 -1.13 -14.41
CA GLU A 121 -3.10 -1.62 -13.82
C GLU A 121 -2.87 -2.71 -12.76
N GLU A 122 -1.83 -3.52 -12.95
CA GLU A 122 -1.40 -4.56 -12.02
C GLU A 122 -1.09 -3.99 -10.64
N TYR A 123 -0.41 -2.85 -10.58
CA TYR A 123 -0.10 -2.16 -9.33
C TYR A 123 -1.31 -1.40 -8.79
N ALA A 124 -2.16 -0.85 -9.66
CA ALA A 124 -3.35 -0.11 -9.24
C ALA A 124 -4.34 -1.00 -8.47
N LYS A 125 -4.35 -2.31 -8.73
CA LYS A 125 -5.13 -3.31 -7.97
C LYS A 125 -4.60 -3.49 -6.54
N GLU A 126 -3.29 -3.61 -6.39
CA GLU A 126 -2.62 -3.83 -5.11
C GLU A 126 -2.44 -2.55 -4.28
N VAL A 127 -2.33 -1.41 -4.96
CA VAL A 127 -2.10 -0.08 -4.36
C VAL A 127 -3.10 0.92 -4.96
N PRO A 128 -4.37 0.92 -4.52
CA PRO A 128 -5.46 1.71 -5.15
C PRO A 128 -5.28 3.22 -5.12
N SER A 129 -4.39 3.69 -4.25
CA SER A 129 -4.00 5.08 -4.08
C SER A 129 -2.93 5.51 -5.08
N ALA A 130 -2.10 4.61 -5.62
CA ALA A 130 -1.02 4.96 -6.53
C ALA A 130 -1.61 5.35 -7.89
N ARG A 131 -1.42 6.62 -8.30
CA ARG A 131 -1.99 7.15 -9.55
C ARG A 131 -0.94 7.31 -10.63
N PHE A 132 0.15 7.98 -10.31
CA PHE A 132 1.20 8.30 -11.27
C PHE A 132 2.57 7.94 -10.73
N SER A 133 3.44 7.52 -11.64
CA SER A 133 4.87 7.37 -11.39
C SER A 133 5.64 8.39 -12.20
N ILE A 134 6.64 8.99 -11.57
CA ILE A 134 7.53 9.98 -12.16
C ILE A 134 8.93 9.39 -12.16
N THR A 135 9.43 9.09 -13.35
CA THR A 135 10.68 8.36 -13.56
C THR A 135 11.65 9.19 -14.42
N PRO A 136 12.96 9.02 -14.24
CA PRO A 136 13.96 9.66 -15.10
C PRO A 136 14.06 8.99 -16.48
N GLU A 137 13.68 7.72 -16.59
CA GLU A 137 13.63 6.95 -17.83
C GLU A 137 12.17 6.75 -18.29
N PRO A 138 11.89 6.74 -19.60
CA PRO A 138 10.56 6.44 -20.11
C PRO A 138 10.16 4.99 -19.80
N LEU A 139 8.92 4.78 -19.38
CA LEU A 139 8.38 3.45 -19.14
C LEU A 139 8.05 2.77 -20.49
N PRO A 140 8.36 1.47 -20.65
CA PRO A 140 8.25 0.78 -21.93
C PRO A 140 6.84 0.82 -22.55
N GLU A 141 5.78 0.76 -21.72
CA GLU A 141 4.39 0.74 -22.17
C GLU A 141 3.80 2.13 -22.47
N SER A 142 4.37 3.18 -21.87
CA SER A 142 3.94 4.57 -22.07
C SER A 142 4.31 5.13 -23.46
N ALA A 143 5.07 4.36 -24.26
CA ALA A 143 5.39 4.68 -25.65
C ALA A 143 4.17 4.64 -26.60
N ALA A 144 2.98 4.30 -26.11
CA ALA A 144 1.74 4.27 -26.89
C ALA A 144 1.24 5.65 -27.37
N GLY A 145 1.76 6.75 -26.81
CA GLY A 145 1.40 8.10 -27.23
C GLY A 145 2.36 8.67 -28.28
N LYS A 146 2.34 8.18 -29.53
CA LYS A 146 3.11 8.73 -30.69
C LYS A 146 4.45 9.35 -30.27
N ALA A 147 5.24 8.60 -29.51
CA ALA A 147 6.66 8.91 -29.45
C ALA A 147 7.12 8.74 -30.89
N ASP A 148 7.54 9.84 -31.52
CA ASP A 148 8.38 9.79 -32.71
C ASP A 148 9.30 8.57 -32.57
N GLU A 149 9.18 7.59 -33.46
CA GLU A 149 10.16 6.50 -33.60
C GLU A 149 11.60 7.05 -33.82
N ASN A 150 11.73 8.37 -33.97
CA ASN A 150 12.97 9.13 -34.06
C ASN A 150 13.50 9.74 -32.76
N ASN A 151 12.86 9.57 -31.59
CA ASN A 151 13.31 10.22 -30.36
C ASN A 151 13.44 9.25 -29.17
N GLY A 152 14.53 8.48 -29.12
CA GLY A 152 14.88 7.76 -27.88
C GLY A 152 16.07 6.81 -27.98
N LYS A 153 16.19 6.02 -29.04
CA LYS A 153 17.53 5.57 -29.44
C LYS A 153 18.15 6.78 -30.11
N LYS A 154 19.01 7.53 -29.40
CA LYS A 154 20.10 8.22 -30.12
C LYS A 154 20.60 7.18 -31.12
N PRO A 155 20.70 7.46 -32.43
CA PRO A 155 21.43 6.57 -33.31
C PRO A 155 22.79 6.45 -32.65
N GLU A 156 23.01 5.34 -31.95
CA GLU A 156 24.20 5.16 -31.16
C GLU A 156 25.28 5.16 -32.19
N LYS A 157 26.05 6.24 -32.20
CA LYS A 157 27.11 6.42 -33.19
C LYS A 157 27.93 5.15 -33.11
N PRO A 158 27.97 4.34 -34.19
CA PRO A 158 28.59 3.04 -34.11
C PRO A 158 30.02 3.23 -33.63
N VAL A 159 30.38 2.51 -32.58
CA VAL A 159 31.74 2.61 -32.05
C VAL A 159 32.61 1.73 -32.92
N VAL A 160 33.57 2.35 -33.60
CA VAL A 160 34.51 1.66 -34.47
C VAL A 160 35.77 1.34 -33.67
N MET A 161 36.20 0.08 -33.71
CA MET A 161 37.49 -0.37 -33.18
C MET A 161 38.22 -1.26 -34.19
N ALA A 162 39.54 -1.37 -34.13
CA ALA A 162 40.27 -2.29 -34.99
C ALA A 162 40.15 -3.74 -34.44
N CYS A 163 39.96 -4.71 -35.33
CA CYS A 163 40.04 -6.13 -34.97
C CYS A 163 41.48 -6.46 -34.49
N PRO A 164 41.66 -7.06 -33.31
CA PRO A 164 42.99 -7.38 -32.80
C PRO A 164 43.73 -8.45 -33.61
N GLN A 165 43.02 -9.23 -34.44
CA GLN A 165 43.61 -10.28 -35.28
C GLN A 165 44.02 -9.78 -36.67
N CYS A 166 43.16 -9.05 -37.37
CA CYS A 166 43.41 -8.65 -38.77
C CYS A 166 43.55 -7.14 -38.99
N GLY A 167 43.36 -6.31 -37.94
CA GLY A 167 43.43 -4.85 -38.02
C GLY A 167 42.23 -4.17 -38.70
N VAL A 168 41.32 -4.93 -39.33
CA VAL A 168 40.15 -4.37 -40.03
C VAL A 168 39.20 -3.70 -39.03
N ALA A 169 38.61 -2.58 -39.44
CA ALA A 169 37.64 -1.84 -38.65
C ALA A 169 36.37 -2.68 -38.38
N LEU A 170 36.06 -2.82 -37.10
CA LEU A 170 34.87 -3.48 -36.57
C LEU A 170 33.90 -2.41 -36.08
N SER A 171 32.72 -2.36 -36.70
CA SER A 171 31.64 -1.44 -36.31
C SER A 171 30.73 -2.11 -35.30
N LEU A 172 30.65 -1.54 -34.09
CA LEU A 172 29.85 -2.05 -32.98
C LEU A 172 28.65 -1.14 -32.70
N THR A 173 27.53 -1.75 -32.33
CA THR A 173 26.25 -1.11 -31.97
C THR A 173 25.79 -1.64 -30.60
N ALA A 174 24.85 -1.01 -29.88
CA ALA A 174 24.27 -1.61 -28.65
C ALA A 174 23.68 -3.01 -28.81
N ALA A 175 23.39 -3.47 -30.03
CA ALA A 175 22.93 -4.85 -30.22
C ALA A 175 24.09 -5.87 -30.19
N ALA A 176 25.35 -5.42 -30.21
CA ALA A 176 26.51 -6.31 -30.22
C ALA A 176 26.73 -6.89 -28.82
N GLY A 177 26.93 -8.21 -28.75
CA GLY A 177 27.34 -8.87 -27.52
C GLY A 177 28.77 -8.52 -27.11
N ARG A 178 29.14 -8.91 -25.89
CA ARG A 178 30.49 -8.69 -25.33
C ARG A 178 31.57 -9.40 -26.15
N ILE A 179 31.20 -10.52 -26.77
CA ILE A 179 31.99 -11.24 -27.77
C ILE A 179 31.26 -11.09 -29.10
N THR A 180 31.98 -10.63 -30.12
CA THR A 180 31.44 -10.34 -31.44
C THR A 180 32.37 -10.84 -32.53
N GLY A 181 31.82 -11.42 -33.58
CA GLY A 181 32.60 -11.97 -34.69
C GLY A 181 33.11 -10.88 -35.63
N CYS A 182 34.39 -10.92 -35.97
CA CYS A 182 34.93 -10.10 -37.05
C CYS A 182 34.39 -10.59 -38.39
N ARG A 183 33.67 -9.73 -39.13
CA ARG A 183 33.11 -10.09 -40.45
C ARG A 183 34.17 -10.37 -41.52
N TYR A 184 35.41 -9.94 -41.32
CA TYR A 184 36.49 -10.12 -42.30
C TYR A 184 37.26 -11.44 -42.08
N CYS A 185 37.81 -11.66 -40.88
CA CYS A 185 38.62 -12.86 -40.59
C CYS A 185 37.86 -13.95 -39.83
N GLY A 186 36.61 -13.71 -39.40
CA GLY A 186 35.81 -14.66 -38.64
C GLY A 186 36.21 -14.81 -37.16
N ALA A 187 37.28 -14.15 -36.71
CA ALA A 187 37.73 -14.25 -35.32
C ALA A 187 36.70 -13.67 -34.34
N GLU A 188 36.47 -14.37 -33.24
CA GLU A 188 35.71 -13.84 -32.10
C GLU A 188 36.55 -12.79 -31.37
N VAL A 189 35.99 -11.58 -31.24
CA VAL A 189 36.64 -10.44 -30.62
C VAL A 189 35.92 -10.10 -29.32
N TYR A 190 36.66 -10.10 -28.22
CA TYR A 190 36.18 -9.55 -26.95
C TYR A 190 36.21 -8.02 -27.01
N VAL A 191 35.06 -7.39 -26.77
CA VAL A 191 34.94 -5.93 -26.74
C VAL A 191 35.59 -5.40 -25.45
N PRO A 192 36.58 -4.48 -25.52
CA PRO A 192 37.19 -3.89 -24.32
C PRO A 192 36.19 -3.08 -23.48
N ASP A 193 36.38 -3.02 -22.16
CA ASP A 193 35.46 -2.32 -21.24
C ASP A 193 35.17 -0.86 -21.64
N PRO A 194 36.15 -0.03 -22.05
CA PRO A 194 35.86 1.35 -22.42
C PRO A 194 34.96 1.47 -23.65
N VAL A 195 35.03 0.52 -24.58
CA VAL A 195 34.16 0.46 -25.76
C VAL A 195 32.78 -0.05 -25.35
N TRP A 196 32.75 -1.06 -24.50
CA TRP A 196 31.54 -1.64 -23.95
C TRP A 196 30.69 -0.62 -23.19
N LEU A 197 31.28 0.09 -22.23
CA LEU A 197 30.60 1.10 -21.41
C LEU A 197 30.08 2.29 -22.23
N ARG A 198 30.66 2.54 -23.42
CA ARG A 198 30.15 3.56 -24.35
C ARG A 198 28.91 3.09 -25.12
N LEU A 199 28.84 1.80 -25.44
CA LEU A 199 27.69 1.17 -26.09
C LEU A 199 26.57 0.86 -25.08
N HIS A 200 26.94 0.57 -23.84
CA HIS A 200 26.05 0.18 -22.75
C HIS A 200 26.35 1.01 -21.52
N PRO A 201 25.84 2.26 -21.46
CA PRO A 201 26.00 3.09 -20.29
C PRO A 201 25.47 2.38 -19.05
N VAL A 202 26.29 2.31 -17.99
CA VAL A 202 25.88 1.71 -16.72
C VAL A 202 24.71 2.51 -16.17
N LYS A 203 23.57 1.84 -15.99
CA LYS A 203 22.43 2.45 -15.32
C LYS A 203 22.80 2.66 -13.85
N THR A 204 22.70 3.89 -13.40
CA THR A 204 22.80 4.22 -11.98
C THR A 204 21.43 4.08 -11.33
N ALA A 205 21.40 3.66 -10.07
CA ALA A 205 20.18 3.72 -9.27
C ALA A 205 19.79 5.18 -9.10
N GLU A 206 18.59 5.51 -9.55
CA GLU A 206 18.00 6.84 -9.39
C GLU A 206 16.68 6.73 -8.66
N ASP A 207 16.40 7.75 -7.86
CA ASP A 207 15.14 7.80 -7.14
C ASP A 207 14.02 8.12 -8.11
N TRP A 208 12.91 7.39 -7.98
CA TRP A 208 11.68 7.63 -8.71
C TRP A 208 10.54 7.91 -7.73
N ILE A 209 9.55 8.66 -8.19
CA ILE A 209 8.52 9.23 -7.32
C ILE A 209 7.18 8.61 -7.66
N VAL A 210 6.41 8.25 -6.64
CA VAL A 210 5.01 7.83 -6.78
C VAL A 210 4.11 8.89 -6.19
N TRP A 211 3.12 9.29 -7.00
CA TRP A 211 2.02 10.15 -6.58
C TRP A 211 0.88 9.25 -6.09
N PHE A 212 0.58 9.34 -4.80
CA PHE A 212 -0.56 8.67 -4.18
C PHE A 212 -1.71 9.65 -3.96
N GLU A 213 -2.90 9.24 -4.36
CA GLU A 213 -4.14 9.97 -4.19
C GLU A 213 -5.30 9.03 -3.85
N GLY A 214 -6.02 9.36 -2.78
CA GLY A 214 -7.17 8.60 -2.31
C GLY A 214 -6.89 7.86 -1.00
N LYS A 215 -7.72 6.86 -0.71
CA LYS A 215 -7.61 6.04 0.49
C LYS A 215 -6.57 4.94 0.27
N ASN A 216 -5.72 4.70 1.28
CA ASN A 216 -4.79 3.58 1.22
C ASN A 216 -5.55 2.25 1.40
N ARG A 217 -4.88 1.12 1.15
CA ARG A 217 -5.48 -0.21 1.28
C ARG A 217 -6.06 -0.47 2.68
N LYS A 218 -5.34 -0.11 3.74
CA LYS A 218 -5.80 -0.27 5.14
C LYS A 218 -7.08 0.52 5.46
N GLN A 219 -7.19 1.75 4.96
CA GLN A 219 -8.38 2.58 5.11
C GLN A 219 -9.58 1.98 4.35
N LEU A 220 -9.36 1.46 3.14
CA LEU A 220 -10.41 0.77 2.40
C LEU A 220 -10.87 -0.51 3.11
N GLU A 221 -9.94 -1.28 3.67
CA GLU A 221 -10.26 -2.48 4.46
C GLU A 221 -11.00 -2.16 5.74
N SER A 222 -10.60 -1.12 6.48
CA SER A 222 -11.26 -0.73 7.72
C SER A 222 -12.69 -0.25 7.45
N GLU A 223 -12.91 0.51 6.39
CA GLU A 223 -14.26 0.92 5.95
C GLU A 223 -15.13 -0.27 5.56
N ARG A 224 -14.58 -1.23 4.82
CA ARG A 224 -15.29 -2.49 4.49
C ARG A 224 -15.68 -3.24 5.76
N ARG A 225 -14.76 -3.42 6.71
CA ARG A 225 -15.04 -4.08 8.00
C ARG A 225 -16.13 -3.36 8.80
N VAL A 226 -16.12 -2.04 8.82
CA VAL A 226 -17.16 -1.25 9.49
C VAL A 226 -18.52 -1.52 8.84
N LYS A 227 -18.59 -1.52 7.51
CA LYS A 227 -19.81 -1.80 6.77
C LYS A 227 -20.32 -3.22 7.01
N ASP A 228 -19.44 -4.22 6.97
CA ASP A 228 -19.80 -5.62 7.22
C ASP A 228 -20.38 -5.80 8.63
N LEU A 229 -19.80 -5.13 9.64
CA LEU A 229 -20.31 -5.13 11.01
C LEU A 229 -21.67 -4.45 11.14
N GLU A 230 -21.95 -3.41 10.35
CA GLU A 230 -23.26 -2.75 10.32
C GLU A 230 -24.32 -3.64 9.68
N GLU A 231 -23.99 -4.33 8.58
CA GLU A 231 -24.86 -5.30 7.91
C GLU A 231 -25.16 -6.48 8.85
N GLU A 232 -24.15 -7.06 9.50
CA GLU A 232 -24.33 -8.13 10.49
C GLU A 232 -25.23 -7.67 11.66
N LYS A 233 -25.00 -6.47 12.20
CA LYS A 233 -25.86 -5.89 13.24
C LYS A 233 -27.31 -5.70 12.76
N ALA A 234 -27.50 -5.29 11.51
CA ALA A 234 -28.83 -5.12 10.92
C ALA A 234 -29.53 -6.48 10.74
N GLU A 235 -28.82 -7.50 10.27
CA GLU A 235 -29.33 -8.86 10.15
C GLU A 235 -29.69 -9.45 11.51
N LEU A 236 -28.85 -9.27 12.53
CA LEU A 236 -29.14 -9.70 13.90
C LEU A 236 -30.38 -9.02 14.47
N LYS A 237 -30.56 -7.71 14.22
CA LYS A 237 -31.78 -6.99 14.61
C LYS A 237 -33.01 -7.53 13.88
N ALA A 238 -32.92 -7.73 12.57
CA ALA A 238 -34.02 -8.28 11.76
C ALA A 238 -34.39 -9.71 12.21
N TRP A 239 -33.39 -10.55 12.48
CA TRP A 239 -33.57 -11.89 13.02
C TRP A 239 -34.24 -11.85 14.39
N ARG A 240 -33.81 -10.97 15.30
CA ARG A 240 -34.46 -10.78 16.61
C ARG A 240 -35.91 -10.31 16.49
N LEU A 241 -36.24 -9.51 15.48
CA LEU A 241 -37.63 -9.09 15.22
C LEU A 241 -38.49 -10.25 14.70
N ARG A 242 -37.92 -11.13 13.87
CA ARG A 242 -38.63 -12.28 13.28
C ARG A 242 -38.77 -13.47 14.24
N LYS A 243 -37.73 -13.78 15.00
CA LYS A 243 -37.66 -14.97 15.89
C LYS A 243 -37.74 -14.65 17.38
N GLY A 244 -37.67 -13.37 17.75
CA GLY A 244 -37.81 -12.97 19.15
C GLY A 244 -39.13 -13.51 19.69
N PRO A 245 -39.13 -14.10 20.90
CA PRO A 245 -40.36 -14.63 21.49
C PRO A 245 -41.38 -13.50 21.47
N ALA A 246 -42.50 -13.70 20.76
CA ALA A 246 -43.58 -12.73 20.70
C ALA A 246 -43.85 -12.29 22.14
N LYS A 247 -43.56 -11.02 22.47
CA LYS A 247 -43.62 -10.51 23.84
C LYS A 247 -44.90 -11.04 24.44
N ARG A 248 -44.81 -12.01 25.35
CA ARG A 248 -45.95 -12.73 25.90
C ARG A 248 -46.65 -11.77 26.86
N LYS A 249 -47.35 -10.77 26.29
CA LYS A 249 -47.97 -9.63 26.98
C LYS A 249 -48.98 -10.09 28.05
N GLY A 250 -49.37 -11.36 28.06
CA GLY A 250 -50.37 -11.88 28.99
C GLY A 250 -49.87 -12.46 30.32
N ARG A 251 -48.58 -12.76 30.53
CA ARG A 251 -48.18 -13.54 31.73
C ARG A 251 -47.65 -12.74 32.92
N PHE A 252 -47.19 -11.50 32.72
CA PHE A 252 -46.70 -10.66 33.82
C PHE A 252 -47.77 -9.76 34.45
N TRP A 253 -48.87 -9.50 33.76
CA TRP A 253 -49.99 -8.73 34.32
C TRP A 253 -50.60 -9.33 35.59
N PRO A 254 -50.84 -10.66 35.70
CA PRO A 254 -51.33 -11.21 36.97
C PRO A 254 -50.32 -11.08 38.11
N ILE A 255 -49.01 -11.17 37.84
CA ILE A 255 -47.97 -11.00 38.86
C ILE A 255 -47.96 -9.54 39.36
N LEU A 256 -48.00 -8.57 38.44
CA LEU A 256 -48.08 -7.15 38.80
C LEU A 256 -49.39 -6.82 39.54
N ALA A 257 -50.51 -7.43 39.18
CA ALA A 257 -51.79 -7.26 39.89
C ALA A 257 -51.73 -7.85 41.30
N VAL A 258 -51.10 -9.01 41.50
CA VAL A 258 -50.90 -9.63 42.83
C VAL A 258 -49.99 -8.76 43.69
N ILE A 259 -48.87 -8.27 43.15
CA ILE A 259 -47.96 -7.37 43.88
C ILE A 259 -48.70 -6.08 44.24
N GLY A 260 -49.42 -5.47 43.29
CA GLY A 260 -50.22 -4.26 43.53
C GLY A 260 -51.29 -4.46 44.60
N GLY A 261 -52.02 -5.58 44.57
CA GLY A 261 -53.01 -5.94 45.58
C GLY A 261 -52.39 -6.09 46.97
N PHE A 262 -51.20 -6.71 47.06
CA PHE A 262 -50.47 -6.84 48.31
C PHE A 262 -50.09 -5.48 48.92
N PHE A 263 -49.65 -4.53 48.09
CA PHE A 263 -49.37 -3.16 48.55
C PHE A 263 -50.62 -2.43 49.05
N VAL A 264 -51.77 -2.58 48.38
CA VAL A 264 -53.03 -1.98 48.84
C VAL A 264 -53.45 -2.55 50.20
N VAL A 265 -53.31 -3.86 50.40
CA VAL A 265 -53.59 -4.51 51.70
C VAL A 265 -52.64 -4.00 52.79
N LEU A 266 -51.34 -3.89 52.51
CA LEU A 266 -50.37 -3.36 53.48
C LEU A 266 -50.67 -1.90 53.87
N ILE A 267 -51.04 -1.06 52.90
CA ILE A 267 -51.41 0.34 53.16
C ILE A 267 -52.70 0.39 53.98
N GLY A 268 -53.73 -0.38 53.60
CA GLY A 268 -54.98 -0.47 54.36
C GLY A 268 -54.78 -0.94 55.79
N PHE A 269 -53.95 -1.97 55.98
CA PHE A 269 -53.57 -2.47 57.31
C PHE A 269 -52.84 -1.41 58.13
N SER A 270 -51.91 -0.67 57.53
CA SER A 270 -51.22 0.45 58.19
C SER A 270 -52.19 1.56 58.62
N LEU A 271 -53.18 1.90 57.80
CA LEU A 271 -54.20 2.90 58.13
C LEU A 271 -55.11 2.45 59.28
N VAL A 272 -55.51 1.17 59.30
CA VAL A 272 -56.30 0.59 60.40
C VAL A 272 -55.52 0.61 61.71
N LEU A 273 -54.25 0.23 61.70
CA LEU A 273 -53.40 0.31 62.90
C LEU A 273 -53.25 1.75 63.40
N SER A 274 -53.07 2.71 62.49
CA SER A 274 -53.08 4.13 62.86
C SER A 274 -54.41 4.58 63.48
N TYR A 275 -55.55 4.13 62.95
CA TYR A 275 -56.87 4.46 63.50
C TYR A 275 -57.07 3.88 64.91
N LEU A 276 -56.49 2.72 65.19
CA LEU A 276 -56.50 2.09 66.52
C LEU A 276 -55.53 2.74 67.53
N GLY A 277 -54.85 3.82 67.16
CA GLY A 277 -53.98 4.58 68.07
C GLY A 277 -52.58 4.01 68.24
N TYR A 278 -52.12 3.13 67.34
CA TYR A 278 -50.73 2.67 67.36
C TYR A 278 -49.78 3.77 66.86
N GLU A 279 -48.72 4.02 67.63
CA GLU A 279 -47.63 4.92 67.22
C GLU A 279 -46.81 4.32 66.06
N PRO A 280 -46.27 5.16 65.15
CA PRO A 280 -45.58 4.70 63.95
C PRO A 280 -44.36 3.79 64.23
N GLU A 281 -43.69 3.95 65.37
CA GLU A 281 -42.59 3.07 65.77
C GLU A 281 -43.05 1.65 66.09
N GLN A 282 -44.23 1.49 66.68
CA GLN A 282 -44.82 0.18 66.97
C GLN A 282 -45.24 -0.54 65.69
N ILE A 283 -45.80 0.19 64.72
CA ILE A 283 -46.17 -0.36 63.40
C ILE A 283 -44.92 -0.89 62.68
N ARG A 284 -43.81 -0.14 62.72
CA ARG A 284 -42.53 -0.55 62.10
C ARG A 284 -41.98 -1.83 62.72
N SER A 285 -42.06 -1.94 64.04
CA SER A 285 -41.65 -3.15 64.78
C SER A 285 -42.47 -4.37 64.38
N VAL A 286 -43.80 -4.24 64.29
CA VAL A 286 -44.70 -5.33 63.88
C VAL A 286 -44.42 -5.77 62.45
N MET A 287 -44.28 -4.83 61.50
CA MET A 287 -43.98 -5.18 60.11
C MET A 287 -42.59 -5.85 59.95
N SER A 288 -41.59 -5.44 60.73
CA SER A 288 -40.25 -6.05 60.67
C SER A 288 -40.23 -7.52 61.12
N ARG A 289 -41.17 -7.93 61.97
CA ARG A 289 -41.30 -9.34 62.41
C ARG A 289 -41.92 -10.22 61.34
N ILE A 290 -42.78 -9.66 60.48
CA ILE A 290 -43.44 -10.38 59.38
C ILE A 290 -42.46 -10.60 58.21
N GLY A 291 -41.46 -9.72 58.05
CA GLY A 291 -40.49 -9.78 56.95
C GLY A 291 -39.29 -10.72 57.15
N LYS A 292 -39.19 -11.47 58.26
CA LYS A 292 -38.09 -12.43 58.40
C LYS A 292 -38.29 -13.58 57.41
N PRO A 293 -37.36 -13.81 56.47
CA PRO A 293 -37.48 -14.93 55.54
C PRO A 293 -37.60 -16.21 56.36
N LEU A 294 -38.65 -16.99 56.10
CA LEU A 294 -38.76 -18.33 56.63
C LEU A 294 -37.55 -19.11 56.12
N ASP A 295 -36.65 -19.50 57.02
CA ASP A 295 -35.54 -20.41 56.71
C ASP A 295 -36.15 -21.74 56.28
N PHE A 296 -36.31 -21.92 54.97
CA PHE A 296 -36.63 -23.22 54.41
C PHE A 296 -35.38 -24.09 54.48
N PRO A 297 -35.43 -25.28 55.11
CA PRO A 297 -34.28 -26.17 55.17
C PRO A 297 -33.87 -26.56 53.75
N ARG A 298 -32.60 -26.34 53.42
CA ARG A 298 -32.00 -26.80 52.17
C ARG A 298 -31.91 -28.31 52.20
N HIS A 299 -32.64 -28.98 51.32
CA HIS A 299 -32.45 -30.38 50.96
C HIS A 299 -31.66 -30.47 49.66
#